data_AF-A0A932W392-F1
#
_entry.id   AF-A0A932W392-F1
#
_cell.length_a   1.000
_cell.length_b   1.000
_cell.length_c   1.000
_cell.angle_alpha   90.00
_cell.angle_beta   90.00
_cell.angle_gamma   90.00
#
_symmetry.space_group_name_H-M   'P 1'
#
loop_
_entity.id
_entity.type
_entity.pdbx_description
1 polymer ?
#
loop_
_entity_poly.entity_id
_entity_poly.type
_entity_poly.pdbx_seq_one_letter_code
_entity_poly.pdbx_strand_id
1 'polypeptide(L)' 'MKRDNFSCRACGASPALRPGIALHVDHIIPWSRGGDTIDENLQTLCDACNLGKSNVL' A
#
# COMPACT_ATOMS: atom_id res chain seq x y z
N MET A 1 5.47 0.36 7.52
CA MET A 1 4.37 -0.32 8.24
C MET A 1 3.99 0.31 9.58
N LYS A 2 4.91 0.58 10.53
CA LYS A 2 4.56 1.28 11.78
C LYS A 2 3.86 2.63 11.55
N ARG A 3 4.33 3.41 10.55
CA ARG A 3 3.72 4.69 10.13
C ARG A 3 2.24 4.56 9.78
N ASP A 4 1.88 3.47 9.11
CA ASP A 4 0.52 3.24 8.60
C ASP A 4 -0.30 2.37 9.57
N ASN A 5 0.14 2.24 10.83
CA ASN A 5 -0.50 1.42 11.87
C ASN A 5 -0.78 -0.03 11.44
N PHE A 6 0.10 -0.61 10.61
CA PHE A 6 -0.12 -1.95 10.03
C PHE A 6 -1.51 -2.10 9.39
N SER A 7 -1.93 -1.05 8.67
CA SER A 7 -3.22 -0.98 8.00
C SER A 7 -3.07 -0.45 6.58
N CYS A 8 -3.94 -0.91 5.70
CA CYS A 8 -4.05 -0.43 4.34
C CYS A 8 -4.47 1.04 4.33
N ARG A 9 -3.70 1.91 3.69
CA ARG A 9 -4.00 3.35 3.59
C ARG A 9 -5.22 3.66 2.71
N ALA A 10 -5.61 2.76 1.82
CA ALA A 10 -6.77 2.94 0.95
C ALA A 10 -8.11 2.51 1.60
N CYS A 11 -8.12 1.41 2.37
CA CYS A 11 -9.37 0.83 2.89
C CYS A 11 -9.37 0.54 4.40
N GLY A 12 -8.28 0.79 5.11
CA GLY A 12 -8.15 0.54 6.55
C GLY A 12 -7.98 -0.93 6.95
N ALA A 13 -7.91 -1.85 5.99
CA ALA A 13 -7.76 -3.27 6.27
C ALA A 13 -6.43 -3.56 7.01
N SER A 14 -6.51 -4.28 8.14
CA SER A 14 -5.35 -4.62 8.97
C SER A 14 -5.36 -6.11 9.31
N PRO A 15 -4.19 -6.79 9.25
CA PRO A 15 -4.04 -8.17 9.71
C PRO A 15 -4.46 -8.37 11.18
N ALA A 16 -4.40 -7.31 12.00
CA ALA A 16 -4.85 -7.35 13.39
C ALA A 16 -6.38 -7.47 13.53
N LEU A 17 -7.14 -6.91 12.58
CA LEU A 17 -8.61 -6.95 12.59
C LEU A 17 -9.15 -8.14 11.81
N ARG A 18 -8.46 -8.55 10.73
CA ARG A 18 -8.84 -9.68 9.89
C ARG A 18 -7.59 -10.49 9.56
N PRO A 19 -7.39 -11.65 10.21
CA PRO A 19 -6.29 -12.55 9.91
C PRO A 19 -6.30 -12.99 8.44
N GLY A 20 -5.11 -13.14 7.85
CA GLY A 20 -4.96 -13.59 6.45
C GLY A 20 -4.89 -12.47 5.40
N ILE A 21 -4.91 -11.19 5.81
CA ILE A 21 -4.60 -10.08 4.91
C ILE A 21 -3.08 -9.95 4.77
N ALA A 22 -2.55 -9.99 3.54
CA ALA A 22 -1.19 -9.53 3.30
C ALA A 22 -1.19 -8.02 3.00
N LEU A 23 -0.18 -7.35 3.55
CA LEU A 23 0.07 -5.94 3.34
C LEU A 23 1.36 -5.77 2.53
N HIS A 24 1.30 -4.93 1.51
CA HIS A 24 2.39 -4.62 0.60
C HIS A 24 2.78 -3.16 0.75
N VAL A 25 4.05 -2.88 0.48
CA VAL A 25 4.53 -1.51 0.32
C VAL A 25 4.48 -1.18 -1.18
N ASP A 26 3.82 -0.08 -1.50
CA ASP A 26 3.59 0.37 -2.87
C ASP A 26 3.92 1.86 -3.01
N HIS A 27 4.33 2.27 -4.20
CA HIS A 27 4.59 3.68 -4.49
C HIS A 27 3.29 4.43 -4.82
N ILE A 28 3.02 5.55 -4.15
CA ILE A 28 1.89 6.44 -4.43
C ILE A 28 1.97 6.90 -5.90
N ILE A 29 3.12 7.46 -6.28
CA ILE A 29 3.50 7.73 -7.66
C ILE A 29 4.33 6.53 -8.15
N PRO A 30 3.88 5.79 -9.17
CA PRO A 30 4.63 4.64 -9.68
C PRO A 30 6.05 5.00 -10.07
N TRP A 31 6.98 4.07 -9.85
CA TRP A 31 8.37 4.21 -10.31
C TRP A 31 8.46 4.49 -11.81
N SER A 32 7.60 3.85 -12.62
CA SER A 32 7.50 4.06 -14.07
C SER A 32 7.16 5.50 -14.47
N ARG A 33 6.56 6.28 -13.57
CA ARG A 33 6.19 7.69 -13.75
C ARG A 33 7.16 8.65 -13.06
N GLY A 34 8.33 8.16 -12.62
CA GLY A 34 9.34 8.97 -11.93
C GLY A 34 9.05 9.17 -10.44
N GLY A 35 8.26 8.29 -9.82
CA GLY A 35 8.06 8.33 -8.38
C GLY A 35 9.27 7.81 -7.62
N ASP A 36 9.82 8.62 -6.71
CA ASP A 36 10.98 8.27 -5.91
C ASP A 36 10.68 7.17 -4.87
N THR A 37 11.69 6.38 -4.53
CA THR A 37 11.57 5.39 -3.42
C THR A 37 11.93 6.08 -2.10
N ILE A 38 11.04 6.96 -1.66
CA ILE A 38 11.15 7.71 -0.39
C ILE A 38 9.91 7.48 0.47
N ASP A 39 10.05 7.58 1.80
CA ASP A 39 8.98 7.28 2.76
C ASP A 39 7.68 8.06 2.49
N GLU A 40 7.79 9.28 1.95
CA GLU A 40 6.66 10.13 1.56
C GLU A 40 5.89 9.57 0.36
N ASN A 41 6.58 8.88 -0.56
CA ASN A 41 5.99 8.26 -1.74
C ASN A 41 5.64 6.79 -1.52
N LEU A 42 5.97 6.21 -0.36
CA LEU A 42 5.60 4.83 -0.03
C LEU A 42 4.31 4.79 0.81
N GLN A 43 3.45 3.82 0.53
CA GLN A 43 2.23 3.56 1.27
C GLN A 43 2.03 2.06 1.48
N THR A 44 1.38 1.70 2.59
CA THR A 44 0.97 0.32 2.84
C THR A 44 -0.41 0.05 2.24
N LEU A 45 -0.54 -0.95 1.36
CA LEU A 45 -1.80 -1.39 0.76
C LEU A 45 -2.06 -2.87 1.05
N CYS A 46 -3.32 -3.30 1.16
CA CYS A 46 -3.64 -4.74 1.19
C CYS A 46 -3.60 -5.34 -0.22
N ASP A 47 -3.51 -6.68 -0.33
CA ASP A 47 -3.55 -7.40 -1.61
C ASP A 47 -4.63 -6.86 -2.57
N ALA A 48 -5.87 -6.73 -2.09
CA ALA A 48 -7.00 -6.30 -2.91
C ALA A 48 -6.83 -4.86 -3.43
N CYS A 49 -6.35 -3.94 -2.61
CA CYS A 49 -6.12 -2.55 -3.02
C CYS A 49 -4.88 -2.42 -3.90
N ASN A 50 -3.83 -3.18 -3.61
CA ASN A 50 -2.60 -3.18 -4.39
C ASN A 50 -2.85 -3.75 -5.79
N LEU A 51 -3.53 -4.89 -5.88
CA LEU A 51 -3.96 -5.48 -7.16
C LEU A 51 -4.98 -4.60 -7.86
N GLY A 52 -5.88 -3.93 -7.13
CA GLY A 52 -6.85 -2.99 -7.72
C GLY A 52 -6.22 -1.72 -8.28
N LYS A 53 -5.06 -1.30 -7.76
CA LYS A 53 -4.29 -0.15 -8.29
C LYS A 53 -3.67 -0.45 -9.66
N SER A 54 -3.50 -1.74 -10.01
CA SER A 54 -2.99 -2.30 -11.28
C SER A 54 -2.72 -1.26 -12.37
N ASN A 55 -1.52 -0.66 -12.38
CA ASN A 55 -0.96 0.13 -13.48
C ASN A 55 -1.93 1.10 -14.22
N VAL A 56 -3.03 1.55 -13.58
CA VAL A 56 -4.02 2.47 -14.18
C VAL A 56 -3.53 3.93 -14.14
N LEU A 57 -2.29 4.10 -13.68
CA LEU A 57 -1.48 5.28 -13.90
C LEU A 57 -0.44 4.90 -14.96
#